data_AF-A0A8T9Q7D7-F1
#
_entry.id   AF-A0A8T9Q7D7-F1
#
_cell.length_a   1.000
_cell.length_b   1.000
_cell.length_c   1.000
_cell.angle_alpha   90.00
_cell.angle_beta   90.00
_cell.angle_gamma   90.00
#
_symmetry.space_group_name_H-M   'P 1'
#
loop_
_entity.id
_entity.type
_entity.pdbx_description
1 polymer ?
#
loop_
_entity_poly.entity_id
_entity_poly.type
_entity_poly.pdbx_seq_one_letter_code
_entity_poly.pdbx_strand_id
1 'polypeptide(L)'
;MLNEELELADGRVLERDYLVLDNVMAGRLVCYRDVTERYQREAQLRTVSLIAEQNPNPVVRLTAAGELIYANPTAAGLVEALENDPPCALIC
;
A
#
# COMPACT_ATOMS: atom_id res chain seq x y z
N MET A 1 20.85 -0.49 -16.15
CA MET A 1 19.51 -0.81 -15.61
C MET A 1 19.73 -1.19 -14.16
N LEU A 2 19.36 -0.30 -13.25
CA LEU A 2 19.39 -0.54 -11.80
C LEU A 2 18.02 -1.13 -11.39
N ASN A 3 18.00 -1.98 -10.37
CA ASN A 3 16.81 -2.52 -9.71
C ASN A 3 16.00 -3.54 -10.53
N GLU A 4 16.63 -4.62 -11.02
CA GLU A 4 15.85 -5.78 -11.49
C GLU A 4 15.47 -6.66 -10.30
N GLU A 5 14.18 -6.93 -10.16
CA GLU A 5 13.64 -7.79 -9.11
C GLU A 5 13.57 -9.24 -9.58
N LEU A 6 13.94 -10.16 -8.69
CA LEU A 6 14.04 -11.58 -8.98
C LEU A 6 13.33 -12.37 -7.87
N GLU A 7 12.22 -13.00 -8.22
CA GLU A 7 11.54 -13.95 -7.34
C GLU A 7 12.24 -15.31 -7.42
N LEU A 8 12.65 -15.82 -6.25
CA LEU A 8 13.24 -17.14 -6.10
C LEU A 8 12.14 -18.19 -5.92
N ALA A 9 12.45 -19.45 -6.24
CA ALA A 9 11.51 -20.57 -6.11
C ALA A 9 11.04 -20.84 -4.66
N ASP A 10 11.75 -20.30 -3.66
CA ASP A 10 11.39 -20.36 -2.24
C ASP A 10 10.51 -19.17 -1.79
N GLY A 11 10.12 -18.27 -2.70
CA GLY A 11 9.27 -17.12 -2.44
C GLY A 11 10.00 -15.86 -1.94
N ARG A 12 11.35 -15.88 -1.89
CA ARG A 12 12.13 -14.68 -1.59
C ARG A 12 12.25 -13.75 -2.79
N VAL A 13 12.36 -12.45 -2.51
CA VAL A 13 12.53 -11.41 -3.53
C VAL A 13 13.93 -10.82 -3.40
N LEU A 14 14.74 -10.95 -4.45
CA LEU A 14 16.06 -10.33 -4.54
C LEU A 14 16.02 -9.14 -5.50
N GLU A 15 16.68 -8.06 -5.11
CA GLU A 15 16.96 -6.90 -5.96
C GLU A 15 18.40 -6.99 -6.47
N ARG A 16 18.60 -6.91 -7.79
CA ARG A 16 19.91 -7.02 -8.43
C ARG A 16 20.40 -5.66 -8.94
N ASP A 17 21.58 -5.27 -8.46
CA ASP A 17 22.30 -4.07 -8.89
C ASP A 17 23.52 -4.45 -9.74
N TYR A 18 23.70 -3.73 -10.85
CA TYR A 18 24.90 -3.82 -11.70
C TYR A 18 25.78 -2.59 -11.52
N LEU A 19 26.97 -2.79 -10.94
CA LEU A 19 27.98 -1.77 -10.81
C LEU A 19 29.16 -2.11 -11.73
N VAL A 20 29.52 -1.19 -12.62
CA VAL A 20 30.75 -1.27 -13.42
C VAL A 20 31.85 -0.57 -12.63
N LEU A 21 32.91 -1.28 -12.28
CA LEU A 21 34.05 -0.69 -11.56
C LEU A 21 35.00 -0.06 -12.58
N ASP A 22 35.15 1.26 -12.50
CA ASP A 22 35.82 2.09 -13.51
C ASP A 22 37.35 2.16 -13.37
N ASN A 23 38.00 1.11 -12.88
CA ASN A 23 39.45 1.13 -12.69
C ASN A 23 40.12 -0.17 -13.15
N VAL A 24 41.10 -0.03 -14.06
CA VAL A 24 42.15 -0.92 -14.64
C VAL A 24 41.89 -2.44 -14.75
N MET A 25 41.16 -3.06 -13.83
CA MET A 25 40.51 -4.36 -13.98
C MET A 25 39.02 -4.13 -14.22
N ALA A 26 38.59 -4.15 -15.48
CA ALA A 26 37.19 -4.02 -15.90
C ALA A 26 36.33 -5.20 -15.38
N GLY A 27 36.03 -5.18 -14.09
CA GLY A 27 35.20 -6.14 -13.39
C GLY A 27 33.75 -5.68 -13.39
N ARG A 28 32.84 -6.62 -13.65
CA ARG A 28 31.41 -6.42 -13.38
C ARG A 28 31.14 -6.86 -11.95
N LEU A 29 30.67 -5.95 -11.11
CA LEU A 29 30.16 -6.28 -9.80
C LEU A 29 28.65 -6.45 -9.90
N VAL A 30 28.17 -7.62 -9.50
CA VAL A 30 26.74 -7.90 -9.36
C VAL A 30 26.45 -8.04 -7.87
N CYS A 31 25.60 -7.18 -7.35
CA CYS A 31 25.13 -7.26 -5.97
C CYS A 31 23.68 -7.73 -5.95
N TYR A 32 23.38 -8.65 -5.04
CA TYR A 32 22.01 -9.10 -4.76
C TYR A 32 21.66 -8.66 -3.35
N ARG A 33 20.53 -7.97 -3.21
CA ARG A 33 19.97 -7.57 -1.91
C ARG A 33 18.67 -8.31 -1.69
N ASP A 34 18.55 -8.98 -0.55
CA ASP A 34 17.28 -9.56 -0.14
C ASP A 34 16.32 -8.44 0.30
N VAL A 35 15.19 -8.31 -0.39
CA VAL A 35 14.15 -7.30 -0.14
C VAL A 35 12.82 -7.93 0.23
N THR A 36 12.80 -9.23 0.55
CA THR A 36 11.60 -10.00 0.86
C THR A 36 10.78 -9.35 1.97
N GLU A 37 11.44 -8.89 3.04
CA GLU A 37 10.76 -8.29 4.19
C GLU A 37 10.08 -6.96 3.84
N ARG A 38 10.72 -6.13 2.99
CA ARG A 38 10.13 -4.88 2.50
C ARG A 38 8.86 -5.18 1.70
N TYR A 39 8.95 -6.15 0.80
CA TYR A 39 7.84 -6.60 -0.03
C TYR A 39 6.68 -7.16 0.80
N GLN A 40 6.98 -7.97 1.81
CA GLN A 40 5.97 -8.53 2.72
C GLN A 40 5.27 -7.45 3.54
N ARG A 41 6.01 -6.46 4.08
CA ARG A 41 5.40 -5.33 4.80
C ARG A 41 4.49 -4.52 3.90
N GLU A 42 4.91 -4.22 2.67
CA GLU A 42 4.05 -3.53 1.71
C GLU A 42 2.83 -4.35 1.31
N ALA A 43 2.99 -5.65 1.07
CA ALA A 43 1.89 -6.55 0.74
C ALA A 43 0.89 -6.63 1.90
N GLN A 44 1.34 -6.71 3.15
CA GLN A 44 0.47 -6.68 4.33
C GLN A 44 -0.29 -5.35 4.45
N LEU A 45 0.36 -4.21 4.20
CA LEU A 45 -0.31 -2.90 4.16
C LEU A 45 -1.37 -2.84 3.05
N ARG A 46 -1.10 -3.44 1.88
CA ARG A 46 -2.06 -3.58 0.78
C ARG A 46 -3.23 -4.48 1.17
N THR A 47 -2.98 -5.64 1.77
CA THR A 47 -4.01 -6.61 2.17
C THR A 47 -4.96 -6.05 3.24
N VAL A 48 -4.44 -5.35 4.25
CA VAL A 48 -5.30 -4.71 5.27
C VAL A 48 -6.24 -3.68 4.64
N SER A 49 -5.77 -2.97 3.62
CA SER A 49 -6.60 -2.00 2.86
C SER A 49 -7.69 -2.69 2.04
N LEU A 50 -7.38 -3.85 1.43
CA LEU A 50 -8.33 -4.63 0.63
C LEU A 50 -9.49 -5.23 1.45
N ILE A 51 -9.25 -5.59 2.72
CA ILE A 51 -10.30 -6.16 3.57
C ILE A 51 -11.41 -5.14 3.85
N ALA A 52 -11.06 -3.89 4.15
CA ALA A 52 -12.05 -2.83 4.36
C ALA A 52 -12.80 -2.51 3.05
N GLU A 53 -12.08 -2.50 1.93
CA GLU A 53 -12.62 -2.21 0.59
C GLU A 53 -13.67 -3.24 0.16
N GLN A 54 -13.44 -4.52 0.44
CA GLN A 54 -14.34 -5.62 0.08
C GLN A 54 -15.35 -5.96 1.19
N ASN A 55 -15.36 -5.20 2.29
CA ASN A 55 -16.28 -5.47 3.39
C ASN A 55 -17.73 -5.19 2.94
N PRO A 56 -18.65 -6.18 3.04
CA PRO A 56 -20.05 -5.98 2.69
C PRO A 56 -20.76 -5.01 3.66
N ASN A 57 -20.17 -4.70 4.82
CA ASN A 57 -20.68 -3.66 5.70
C ASN A 57 -20.07 -2.29 5.33
N PRO A 58 -20.83 -1.18 5.40
CA PRO A 58 -20.29 0.17 5.27
C PRO A 58 -19.14 0.42 6.25
N VAL A 59 -17.98 0.81 5.73
CA VAL A 59 -16.82 1.23 6.53
C VAL A 59 -16.43 2.64 6.12
N VAL A 60 -16.34 3.53 7.12
CA VAL A 60 -15.94 4.92 6.94
C VAL A 60 -14.83 5.25 7.94
N ARG A 61 -13.79 5.96 7.50
CA ARG A 61 -12.74 6.51 8.35
C ARG A 61 -12.75 8.02 8.25
N LEU A 62 -12.81 8.69 9.40
CA LEU A 62 -12.81 10.14 9.51
C LEU A 62 -11.54 10.64 10.23
N THR A 63 -11.16 11.89 10.00
CA THR A 63 -10.20 12.59 10.85
C THR A 63 -10.84 12.92 12.19
N ALA A 64 -10.02 13.31 13.17
CA ALA A 64 -10.55 13.82 14.45
C ALA A 64 -11.40 15.09 14.26
N ALA A 65 -11.22 15.82 13.15
CA ALA A 65 -12.03 16.98 12.78
C ALA A 65 -13.34 16.61 12.04
N GLY A 66 -13.59 15.32 11.81
CA GLY A 66 -14.79 14.82 11.12
C GLY A 66 -14.66 14.76 9.59
N GLU A 67 -13.49 15.04 9.02
CA GLU A 67 -13.28 14.99 7.58
C GLU A 67 -13.17 13.54 7.08
N LEU A 68 -13.78 13.23 5.94
CA LEU A 68 -13.74 11.90 5.35
C LEU A 68 -12.35 11.54 4.81
N ILE A 69 -11.73 10.50 5.37
CA ILE A 69 -10.44 9.96 4.93
C ILE A 69 -10.62 8.79 3.97
N TYR A 70 -11.64 7.97 4.20
CA TYR A 70 -11.87 6.74 3.46
C TYR A 70 -13.32 6.27 3.62
N ALA A 71 -13.91 5.75 2.56
CA ALA A 71 -15.17 5.04 2.56
C ALA A 71 -15.08 3.88 1.58
N ASN A 72 -15.51 2.69 1.99
CA ASN A 72 -15.61 1.56 1.07
C ASN A 72 -16.83 1.72 0.15
N PRO A 73 -16.95 0.93 -0.94
CA PRO A 73 -18.04 1.07 -1.90
C PRO A 73 -19.44 0.94 -1.28
N THR A 74 -19.58 0.06 -0.28
CA THR A 74 -20.86 -0.13 0.42
C THR A 74 -21.27 1.07 1.28
N ALA A 75 -20.34 1.96 1.63
CA ALA A 75 -20.61 3.17 2.39
C ALA A 75 -21.08 4.37 1.54
N ALA A 76 -21.20 4.24 0.22
CA ALA A 76 -21.57 5.36 -0.66
C ALA A 76 -22.85 6.11 -0.20
N GLY A 77 -23.92 5.38 0.12
CA GLY A 77 -25.17 6.01 0.60
C GLY A 77 -25.04 6.67 1.98
N LEU A 78 -24.14 6.16 2.83
CA LEU A 78 -23.87 6.77 4.13
C LEU A 78 -23.06 8.06 3.97
N VAL A 79 -22.08 8.08 3.08
CA VAL A 79 -21.29 9.29 2.76
C VAL A 79 -22.20 10.38 2.22
N GLU A 80 -23.07 10.04 1.27
CA GLU A 80 -24.04 10.99 0.71
C GLU A 80 -24.95 11.58 1.80
N ALA A 81 -25.43 10.76 2.75
CA ALA A 81 -26.23 11.25 3.86
C ALA A 81 -25.44 12.19 4.79
N LEU A 82 -24.16 11.91 5.06
CA LEU A 82 -23.30 12.72 5.92
C LEU A 82 -22.91 14.06 5.27
N GLU A 83 -22.79 14.11 3.95
CA GLU A 83 -22.47 15.34 3.22
C GLU A 83 -23.69 16.27 3.08
N ASN A 84 -24.89 15.69 2.99
CA ASN A 84 -26.13 16.43 2.76
C ASN A 84 -26.87 16.84 4.04
N ASP A 85 -26.44 16.38 5.22
CA ASP A 85 -27.09 16.69 6.50
C ASP A 85 -26.09 17.40 7.45
N PRO A 86 -26.20 18.73 7.66
CA PRO A 86 -25.40 19.39 8.68
C PRO A 86 -25.77 18.81 10.06
N PRO A 87 -24.82 18.65 10.99
CA PRO A 87 -25.05 18.00 12.27
C PRO A 87 -25.90 18.90 13.18
N CYS A 88 -27.22 18.92 13.03
CA CYS A 88 -28.13 19.62 13.96
C CYS A 88 -29.61 19.15 13.98
N ALA A 89 -30.09 18.21 13.16
CA ALA A 89 -31.54 17.98 13.03
C ALA A 89 -32.13 16.74 13.76
N LEU A 90 -31.39 16.03 14.62
CA LEU A 90 -31.88 14.78 15.24
C LEU A 90 -31.93 14.76 16.78
N ILE A 91 -31.77 15.91 17.44
CA ILE A 91 -32.05 16.07 18.88
C ILE A 91 -32.80 17.38 19.11
N CYS A 92 -34.10 17.41 18.80
CA CYS A 92 -35.11 18.32 19.36
C CYS A 92 -36.48 17.64 19.30
#